data_AF-A0A6N7VJE1-F1
#
_entry.id   AF-A0A6N7VJE1-F1
#
_cell.length_a   1.000
_cell.length_b   1.000
_cell.length_c   1.000
_cell.angle_alpha   90.00
_cell.angle_beta   90.00
_cell.angle_gamma   90.00
#
_symmetry.space_group_name_H-M   'P 1'
#
loop_
_entity.id
_entity.type
_entity.pdbx_description
1 polymer ?
#
loop_
_entity_poly.entity_id
_entity_poly.type
_entity_poly.pdbx_seq_one_letter_code
_entity_poly.pdbx_strand_id
1 'polypeptide(L)'
;MPNRIQCALFKGTDTTEVIDMKEYSGPIYEQIDFAYKFVLRNIRLNASFESLERKETYEIPVYAIRELIVNSIAHRSYIDRNSIKVAIFDDRLEVTSPGKLVMGQTIEKMKQGNSNIRNEATAYALRYLKYIENWGRGIPRIIKSIEESGLKPPVFIGGETELKVIIYRNNVFYEPNKKIGFKINEPDIIQLIKMNPKITQIELANQLNLSRSTIKRILNRLQQQEIVIRKGSNRNGYWTVKE
;
A
#
# COMPACT_ATOMS: atom_id res chain seq x y z
N MET A 1 -16.32 26.51 -11.25
CA MET A 1 -15.97 25.19 -11.85
C MET A 1 -16.03 24.14 -10.75
N PRO A 2 -16.44 22.88 -11.00
CA PRO A 2 -16.53 21.87 -9.96
C PRO A 2 -15.12 21.45 -9.52
N ASN A 3 -14.54 22.24 -8.61
CA ASN A 3 -13.37 21.84 -7.86
C ASN A 3 -13.87 20.97 -6.71
N ARG A 4 -13.94 19.66 -6.95
CA ARG A 4 -14.45 18.68 -5.98
C ARG A 4 -13.55 17.46 -5.89
N ILE A 5 -13.55 16.87 -4.70
CA ILE A 5 -12.98 15.54 -4.43
C ILE A 5 -14.15 14.62 -4.08
N GLN A 6 -14.28 13.53 -4.82
CA GLN A 6 -15.23 12.47 -4.53
C GLN A 6 -14.49 11.33 -3.84
N CYS A 7 -14.91 11.03 -2.63
CA CYS A 7 -14.41 9.92 -1.83
C CYS A 7 -15.44 8.80 -1.83
N ALA A 8 -15.02 7.57 -2.06
CA ALA A 8 -15.88 6.40 -2.00
C ALA A 8 -15.17 5.23 -1.32
N LEU A 9 -15.90 4.52 -0.47
CA LEU A 9 -15.52 3.24 0.12
C LEU A 9 -16.36 2.17 -0.55
N PHE A 10 -15.70 1.21 -1.19
CA PHE A 10 -16.30 0.06 -1.82
C PHE A 10 -15.98 -1.20 -1.01
N LYS A 11 -16.90 -2.15 -1.04
CA LYS A 11 -16.65 -3.50 -0.54
C LYS A 11 -16.10 -4.37 -1.67
N GLY A 12 -15.13 -5.22 -1.36
CA GLY A 12 -14.46 -6.04 -2.36
C GLY A 12 -13.46 -5.23 -3.20
N THR A 13 -13.29 -5.66 -4.45
CA THR A 13 -12.25 -5.15 -5.37
C THR A 13 -12.81 -4.38 -6.56
N ASP A 14 -14.14 -4.32 -6.69
CA ASP A 14 -14.87 -3.62 -7.75
C ASP A 14 -15.72 -2.46 -7.19
N THR A 15 -16.40 -1.74 -8.08
CA THR A 15 -17.21 -0.57 -7.72
C THR A 15 -18.69 -0.88 -7.54
N THR A 16 -19.07 -2.15 -7.40
CA THR A 16 -20.49 -2.57 -7.40
C THR A 16 -21.19 -2.30 -6.08
N GLU A 17 -20.52 -2.53 -4.95
CA GLU A 17 -21.08 -2.34 -3.61
C GLU A 17 -20.43 -1.12 -2.92
N VAL A 18 -21.17 -0.02 -2.83
CA VAL A 18 -20.75 1.22 -2.16
C VAL A 18 -21.14 1.17 -0.69
N ILE A 19 -20.17 1.29 0.22
CA ILE A 19 -20.39 1.37 1.66
C ILE A 19 -20.61 2.82 2.12
N ASP A 20 -19.73 3.73 1.68
CA ASP A 20 -19.79 5.16 2.02
C ASP A 20 -19.35 5.98 0.81
N MET A 21 -19.97 7.14 0.61
CA MET A 21 -19.62 8.07 -0.44
C MET A 21 -19.78 9.50 0.05
N LYS A 22 -18.76 10.32 -0.20
CA LYS A 22 -18.75 11.75 0.15
C LYS A 22 -18.22 12.56 -1.01
N GLU A 23 -18.83 13.72 -1.22
CA GLU A 23 -18.35 14.73 -2.15
C GLU A 23 -17.96 15.98 -1.37
N TYR A 24 -16.71 16.40 -1.50
CA TYR A 24 -16.19 17.59 -0.86
C TYR A 24 -16.05 18.70 -1.89
N SER A 25 -16.68 19.84 -1.61
CA SER A 25 -16.62 21.07 -2.40
C SER A 25 -16.31 22.25 -1.49
N GLY A 26 -16.05 23.43 -2.04
CA GLY A 26 -15.68 24.62 -1.27
C GLY A 26 -14.17 24.91 -1.32
N PRO A 27 -13.58 25.54 -0.29
CA PRO A 27 -12.17 25.88 -0.28
C PRO A 27 -11.26 24.65 -0.43
N ILE A 28 -10.14 24.81 -1.16
CA ILE A 28 -9.21 23.70 -1.45
C ILE A 28 -8.67 23.04 -0.18
N TYR A 29 -8.35 23.83 0.84
CA TYR A 29 -7.79 23.31 2.09
C TYR A 29 -8.79 22.42 2.85
N GLU A 30 -10.08 22.77 2.83
CA GLU A 30 -11.14 21.95 3.42
C GLU A 30 -11.30 20.64 2.65
N GLN A 31 -11.27 20.70 1.31
CA GLN A 31 -11.34 19.50 0.49
C GLN A 31 -10.18 18.54 0.79
N ILE A 32 -8.96 19.06 0.95
CA ILE A 32 -7.78 18.27 1.32
C ILE A 32 -8.00 17.61 2.69
N ASP A 33 -8.36 18.39 3.70
CA ASP A 33 -8.51 17.93 5.07
C ASP A 33 -9.62 16.87 5.20
N PHE A 34 -10.77 17.11 4.57
CA PHE A 34 -11.88 16.16 4.61
C PHE A 34 -11.59 14.87 3.84
N ALA A 35 -10.98 14.95 2.64
CA ALA A 35 -10.59 13.76 1.90
C ALA A 35 -9.54 12.95 2.67
N TYR A 36 -8.57 13.62 3.29
CA TYR A 36 -7.55 12.98 4.11
C TYR A 36 -8.16 12.26 5.32
N LYS A 37 -9.03 12.94 6.07
CA LYS A 37 -9.76 12.36 7.21
C LYS A 37 -10.66 11.20 6.79
N PHE A 38 -11.30 11.29 5.62
CA PHE A 38 -12.09 10.20 5.05
C PHE A 38 -11.22 8.96 4.83
N VAL A 39 -10.02 9.10 4.26
CA VAL A 39 -9.11 7.96 4.09
C VAL A 39 -8.71 7.40 5.44
N LEU A 40 -8.24 8.22 6.38
CA LEU A 40 -7.81 7.75 7.70
C LEU A 40 -8.89 6.98 8.47
N ARG A 41 -10.14 7.42 8.38
CA ARG A 41 -11.28 6.76 9.03
C ARG A 41 -11.58 5.37 8.44
N ASN A 42 -11.26 5.16 7.17
CA ASN A 42 -11.63 3.97 6.41
C ASN A 42 -10.44 3.03 6.13
N ILE A 43 -9.23 3.40 6.58
CA ILE A 43 -8.05 2.52 6.57
C ILE A 43 -7.81 1.90 7.95
N ARG A 44 -7.13 0.77 7.98
CA ARG A 44 -6.85 0.06 9.23
C ARG A 44 -5.78 0.79 10.03
N LEU A 45 -6.03 0.87 11.34
CA LEU A 45 -5.07 1.32 12.33
C LEU A 45 -4.59 0.09 13.12
N ASN A 46 -3.34 -0.29 12.91
CA ASN A 46 -2.73 -1.37 13.68
C ASN A 46 -2.22 -0.80 15.01
N ALA A 47 -2.29 -1.60 16.08
CA ALA A 47 -1.68 -1.25 17.35
C ALA A 47 -0.64 -2.32 17.69
N SER A 48 0.62 -1.91 17.84
CA SER A 48 1.69 -2.76 18.36
C SER A 48 2.11 -2.31 19.76
N PHE A 49 2.50 -3.28 20.59
CA PHE A 49 3.11 -3.04 21.89
C PHE A 49 4.60 -3.36 21.77
N GLU A 50 5.32 -2.53 21.02
CA GLU A 50 6.79 -2.65 20.86
C GLU A 50 7.55 -2.09 22.08
N SER A 51 6.88 -1.32 22.95
CA SER A 51 7.40 -0.76 24.19
C SER A 51 6.32 -0.72 25.29
N LEU A 52 6.57 -0.02 26.40
CA LEU A 52 5.57 0.22 27.46
C LEU A 52 4.34 0.98 26.93
N GLU A 53 4.49 1.68 25.80
CA GLU A 53 3.45 2.49 25.17
C GLU A 53 2.89 1.81 23.92
N ARG A 54 1.56 1.92 23.75
CA ARG A 54 0.86 1.43 22.57
C ARG A 54 1.20 2.33 21.38
N LYS A 55 1.78 1.75 20.34
CA LYS A 55 2.08 2.44 19.08
C LYS A 55 0.99 2.13 18.06
N GLU A 56 0.23 3.16 17.68
CA GLU A 56 -0.77 3.07 16.63
C GLU A 56 -0.16 3.44 15.28
N THR A 57 -0.21 2.53 14.31
CA THR A 57 0.34 2.70 12.96
C THR A 57 -0.71 2.36 11.91
N TYR A 58 -1.00 3.33 11.04
CA TYR A 58 -1.88 3.13 9.90
C TYR A 58 -1.27 2.15 8.90
N GLU A 59 -2.11 1.36 8.23
CA GLU A 59 -1.66 0.37 7.25
C GLU A 59 -1.02 1.00 6.01
N ILE A 60 -1.37 2.24 5.68
CA ILE A 60 -0.73 3.05 4.63
C ILE A 60 -0.08 4.26 5.31
N PRO A 61 1.17 4.63 4.96
CA PRO A 61 1.82 5.81 5.49
C PRO A 61 0.96 7.07 5.31
N VAL A 62 0.66 7.75 6.42
CA VAL A 62 -0.18 8.96 6.43
C VAL A 62 0.40 10.08 5.56
N TYR A 63 1.74 10.14 5.48
CA TYR A 63 2.43 11.06 4.59
C TYR A 63 2.08 10.79 3.12
N ALA A 64 2.08 9.52 2.69
CA ALA A 64 1.80 9.16 1.31
C ALA A 64 0.38 9.54 0.89
N ILE A 65 -0.60 9.30 1.77
CA ILE A 65 -2.00 9.67 1.54
C ILE A 65 -2.13 11.18 1.36
N ARG A 66 -1.58 11.95 2.30
CA ARG A 66 -1.63 13.42 2.29
C ARG A 66 -1.00 13.96 1.00
N GLU A 67 0.19 13.48 0.67
CA GLU A 67 0.95 13.93 -0.50
C GLU A 67 0.25 13.59 -1.82
N LEU A 68 -0.38 12.41 -1.94
CA LEU A 68 -1.16 12.04 -3.13
C LEU A 68 -2.40 12.93 -3.31
N ILE A 69 -3.16 13.18 -2.25
CA ILE A 69 -4.34 14.05 -2.30
C ILE A 69 -3.92 15.47 -2.71
N VAL A 70 -2.88 16.02 -2.10
CA VAL A 70 -2.41 17.36 -2.42
C VAL A 70 -1.87 17.45 -3.85
N ASN A 71 -1.08 16.47 -4.30
CA ASN A 71 -0.58 16.44 -5.68
C ASN A 71 -1.72 16.30 -6.70
N SER A 72 -2.79 15.58 -6.36
CA SER A 72 -3.95 15.47 -7.24
C SER A 72 -4.62 16.83 -7.50
N ILE A 73 -4.57 17.76 -6.54
CA ILE A 73 -5.10 19.13 -6.67
C ILE A 73 -4.11 20.06 -7.36
N ALA A 74 -2.83 19.97 -7.01
CA ALA A 74 -1.79 20.81 -7.60
C ALA A 74 -1.65 20.56 -9.10
N HIS A 75 -1.84 19.31 -9.55
CA HIS A 75 -1.59 18.89 -10.93
C HIS A 75 -2.84 18.55 -11.75
N ARG A 76 -4.06 18.62 -11.19
CA ARG A 76 -5.30 18.38 -11.97
C ARG A 76 -5.46 19.34 -13.14
N SER A 77 -6.14 18.89 -14.19
CA SER A 77 -6.77 19.78 -15.15
C SER A 77 -8.01 20.43 -14.53
N TYR A 78 -8.05 21.77 -14.48
CA TYR A 78 -9.25 22.52 -14.09
C TYR A 78 -10.20 22.80 -15.27
N ILE A 79 -9.77 22.48 -16.50
CA ILE A 79 -10.63 22.51 -17.69
C ILE A 79 -11.54 21.28 -17.70
N ASP A 80 -11.04 20.14 -17.19
CA ASP A 80 -11.82 18.93 -17.03
C ASP A 80 -12.85 19.08 -15.88
N ARG A 81 -14.10 18.73 -16.17
CA ARG A 81 -15.23 18.80 -15.22
C ARG A 81 -15.29 17.60 -14.29
N ASN A 82 -14.50 16.55 -14.54
CA ASN A 82 -14.38 15.41 -13.67
C ASN A 82 -13.80 15.82 -12.31
N SER A 83 -14.26 15.13 -11.26
CA SER A 83 -13.75 15.31 -9.89
C SER A 83 -12.46 14.50 -9.71
N ILE A 84 -11.62 14.92 -8.76
CA ILE A 84 -10.60 14.02 -8.22
C ILE A 84 -11.34 12.88 -7.51
N LYS A 85 -10.94 11.64 -7.76
CA LYS A 85 -11.56 10.46 -7.13
C LYS A 85 -10.58 9.84 -6.15
N VAL A 86 -11.04 9.61 -4.92
CA VAL A 86 -10.31 8.88 -3.88
C VAL A 86 -11.16 7.66 -3.52
N ALA A 87 -10.78 6.50 -4.05
CA ALA A 87 -11.53 5.26 -3.90
C ALA A 87 -10.77 4.29 -2.99
N ILE A 88 -11.47 3.75 -2.00
CA ILE A 88 -10.92 2.76 -1.07
C ILE A 88 -11.63 1.44 -1.34
N PHE A 89 -10.85 0.40 -1.61
CA PHE A 89 -11.28 -0.98 -1.80
C PHE A 89 -10.68 -1.85 -0.70
N ASP A 90 -11.11 -3.10 -0.60
CA ASP A 90 -10.59 -4.03 0.40
C ASP A 90 -9.07 -4.27 0.24
N ASP A 91 -8.57 -4.22 -1.00
CA ASP A 91 -7.19 -4.55 -1.36
C ASP A 91 -6.32 -3.33 -1.72
N ARG A 92 -6.89 -2.14 -1.91
CA ARG A 92 -6.13 -0.96 -2.37
C ARG A 92 -6.81 0.38 -2.10
N LEU A 93 -6.01 1.43 -2.10
CA LEU A 93 -6.41 2.83 -2.21
C LEU A 93 -6.06 3.34 -3.61
N GLU A 94 -7.03 3.93 -4.31
CA GLU A 94 -6.84 4.60 -5.60
C GLU A 94 -7.05 6.11 -5.46
N VAL A 95 -6.13 6.90 -6.01
CA VAL A 95 -6.29 8.36 -6.18
C VAL A 95 -6.18 8.68 -7.67
N THR A 96 -7.27 9.18 -8.26
CA THR A 96 -7.35 9.55 -9.66
C THR A 96 -7.49 11.06 -9.80
N SER A 97 -6.54 11.68 -10.50
CA SER A 97 -6.58 13.11 -10.85
C SER A 97 -6.91 13.27 -12.34
N PRO A 98 -7.88 14.13 -12.70
CA PRO A 98 -8.27 14.35 -14.08
C PRO A 98 -7.20 15.16 -14.84
N GLY A 99 -7.05 14.86 -16.13
CA GLY A 99 -6.12 15.51 -17.03
C GLY A 99 -4.87 14.70 -17.32
N LYS A 100 -4.35 14.88 -18.54
CA LYS A 100 -3.09 14.30 -19.02
C LYS A 100 -1.88 14.72 -18.17
N LEU A 101 -0.72 14.11 -18.38
CA LEU A 101 0.55 14.67 -17.92
C LEU A 101 0.88 15.93 -18.74
N VAL A 102 1.61 16.86 -18.12
CA VAL A 102 2.09 18.06 -18.84
C VAL A 102 3.11 17.66 -19.92
N MET A 103 3.22 18.46 -20.98
CA MET A 103 4.10 18.16 -22.10
C MET A 103 5.54 17.93 -21.61
N GLY A 104 6.17 16.85 -22.10
CA GLY A 104 7.54 16.47 -21.72
C GLY A 104 7.67 15.72 -20.38
N GLN A 105 6.59 15.59 -19.62
CA GLN A 105 6.53 14.79 -18.39
C GLN A 105 6.15 13.35 -18.70
N THR A 106 6.82 12.40 -18.06
CA THR A 106 6.47 10.97 -18.07
C THR A 106 6.38 10.42 -16.66
N ILE A 107 5.82 9.22 -16.51
CA ILE A 107 5.74 8.53 -15.21
C ILE A 107 7.16 8.27 -14.67
N GLU A 108 8.10 7.86 -15.51
CA GLU A 108 9.49 7.59 -15.12
C GLU A 108 10.17 8.85 -14.59
N LYS A 109 10.05 9.97 -15.32
CA LYS A 109 10.61 11.26 -14.90
C LYS A 109 10.00 11.72 -13.57
N MET A 110 8.70 11.53 -13.39
CA MET A 110 7.99 11.84 -12.15
C MET A 110 8.52 11.02 -10.97
N LYS A 111 8.75 9.71 -11.18
CA LYS A 111 9.34 8.82 -10.16
C LYS A 111 10.77 9.21 -9.80
N GLN A 112 11.53 9.79 -10.73
CA GLN A 112 12.87 10.34 -10.50
C GLN A 112 12.86 11.70 -9.79
N GLY A 113 11.69 12.29 -9.52
CA GLY A 113 11.55 13.57 -8.82
C GLY A 113 11.46 14.79 -9.74
N ASN A 114 11.34 14.60 -11.05
CA ASN A 114 11.00 15.72 -11.94
C ASN A 114 9.55 16.12 -11.70
N SER A 115 9.32 17.36 -11.30
CA SER A 115 7.98 17.90 -11.06
C SER A 115 7.75 19.13 -11.91
N ASN A 116 6.83 19.00 -12.86
CA ASN A 116 6.36 20.11 -13.67
C ASN A 116 4.95 20.51 -13.19
N ILE A 117 4.86 21.70 -12.62
CA ILE A 117 3.61 22.22 -12.04
C ILE A 117 2.70 22.68 -13.16
N ARG A 118 1.46 22.18 -13.16
CA ARG A 118 0.42 22.63 -14.08
C ARG A 118 -0.21 23.94 -13.64
N ASN A 119 -0.51 24.05 -12.34
CA ASN A 119 -1.28 25.17 -11.78
C ASN A 119 -0.40 25.97 -10.82
N GLU A 120 0.33 26.97 -11.34
CA GLU A 120 1.32 27.73 -10.56
C GLU A 120 0.69 28.48 -9.39
N ALA A 121 -0.45 29.16 -9.61
CA ALA A 121 -1.15 29.89 -8.55
C ALA A 121 -1.65 28.96 -7.44
N THR A 122 -2.20 27.79 -7.80
CA THR A 122 -2.63 26.77 -6.82
C THR A 122 -1.44 26.21 -6.06
N ALA A 123 -0.34 25.88 -6.75
CA ALA A 123 0.88 25.40 -6.11
C ALA A 123 1.45 26.47 -5.16
N TYR A 124 1.45 27.74 -5.57
CA TYR A 124 1.87 28.85 -4.71
C TYR A 124 1.02 28.93 -3.42
N ALA A 125 -0.30 28.88 -3.54
CA ALA A 125 -1.19 28.86 -2.39
C ALA A 125 -0.95 27.65 -1.48
N LEU A 126 -0.77 26.45 -2.05
CA LEU A 126 -0.46 25.23 -1.30
C LEU A 126 0.90 25.30 -0.58
N ARG A 127 1.91 25.96 -1.17
CA ARG A 127 3.19 26.23 -0.50
C ARG A 127 3.02 27.19 0.66
N TYR A 128 2.27 28.27 0.47
CA TYR A 128 1.98 29.24 1.52
C TYR A 128 1.29 28.58 2.72
N LEU A 129 0.34 27.68 2.44
CA LEU A 129 -0.34 26.86 3.44
C LEU A 129 0.49 25.67 3.96
N LYS A 130 1.75 25.52 3.52
CA LYS A 130 2.69 24.44 3.92
C LYS A 130 2.22 23.02 3.57
N TYR A 131 1.39 22.88 2.54
CA TYR A 131 0.95 21.57 2.02
C TYR A 131 1.94 20.93 1.03
N ILE A 132 2.77 21.72 0.34
CA ILE A 132 3.78 21.19 -0.62
C ILE A 132 5.16 21.84 -0.45
N GLU A 133 6.21 21.11 -0.83
CA GLU A 133 7.60 21.58 -0.88
C GLU A 133 8.04 21.92 -2.33
N ASN A 134 9.09 22.73 -2.51
CA ASN A 134 9.58 23.16 -3.84
C ASN A 134 10.55 22.21 -4.54
N TRP A 135 10.86 21.05 -3.96
CA TRP A 135 12.02 20.25 -4.40
C TRP A 135 11.68 19.03 -5.27
N GLY A 136 10.42 18.84 -5.68
CA GLY A 136 10.03 17.68 -6.51
C GLY A 136 10.15 16.33 -5.81
N ARG A 137 10.33 16.32 -4.48
CA ARG A 137 10.58 15.11 -3.68
C ARG A 137 9.32 14.34 -3.28
N GLY A 138 8.13 14.83 -3.59
CA GLY A 138 6.86 14.26 -3.17
C GLY A 138 6.68 12.80 -3.60
N ILE A 139 6.73 12.54 -4.91
CA ILE A 139 6.57 11.20 -5.47
C ILE A 139 7.71 10.24 -5.03
N PRO A 140 9.00 10.62 -5.10
CA PRO A 140 10.08 9.78 -4.56
C PRO A 140 9.89 9.42 -3.07
N ARG A 141 9.46 10.38 -2.24
CA ARG A 141 9.21 10.13 -0.81
C ARG A 141 7.98 9.25 -0.59
N ILE A 142 6.93 9.39 -1.40
CA ILE A 142 5.77 8.47 -1.37
C ILE A 142 6.26 7.04 -1.59
N ILE A 143 7.00 6.81 -2.68
CA ILE A 143 7.52 5.47 -3.04
C ILE A 143 8.35 4.91 -1.88
N LYS A 144 9.35 5.68 -1.42
CA LYS A 144 10.21 5.29 -0.31
C LYS A 144 9.42 4.97 0.97
N SER A 145 8.46 5.81 1.35
CA SER A 145 7.67 5.60 2.57
C SER A 145 6.81 4.33 2.51
N ILE A 146 6.29 4.00 1.33
CA ILE A 146 5.48 2.79 1.11
C ILE A 146 6.37 1.55 1.18
N GLU A 147 7.54 1.59 0.54
CA GLU A 147 8.53 0.49 0.59
C GLU A 147 9.04 0.25 2.02
N GLU A 148 9.36 1.31 2.77
CA GLU A 148 9.77 1.24 4.19
C GLU A 148 8.67 0.66 5.09
N SER A 149 7.40 0.82 4.72
CA SER A 149 6.26 0.20 5.44
C SER A 149 6.00 -1.27 5.07
N GLY A 150 6.80 -1.85 4.17
CA GLY A 150 6.65 -3.24 3.73
C GLY A 150 5.46 -3.47 2.79
N LEU A 151 4.92 -2.41 2.20
CA LEU A 151 3.88 -2.49 1.17
C LEU A 151 4.51 -2.61 -0.22
N LYS A 152 3.72 -3.09 -1.19
CA LYS A 152 4.14 -3.08 -2.59
C LYS A 152 4.31 -1.64 -3.09
N PRO A 153 5.30 -1.36 -3.95
CA PRO A 153 5.46 -0.03 -4.55
C PRO A 153 4.17 0.44 -5.23
N PRO A 154 3.86 1.75 -5.17
CA PRO A 154 2.66 2.29 -5.77
C PRO A 154 2.68 2.15 -7.29
N VAL A 155 1.52 1.83 -7.87
CA VAL A 155 1.36 1.70 -9.32
C VAL A 155 0.76 2.97 -9.89
N PHE A 156 1.36 3.48 -10.95
CA PHE A 156 0.91 4.68 -11.67
C PHE A 156 0.35 4.24 -13.02
N ILE A 157 -0.90 4.61 -13.31
CA ILE A 157 -1.62 4.22 -14.52
C ILE A 157 -2.14 5.47 -15.23
N GLY A 158 -2.06 5.47 -16.55
CA GLY A 158 -2.58 6.53 -17.40
C GLY A 158 -1.55 7.61 -17.70
N GLY A 159 -1.99 8.86 -17.70
CA GLY A 159 -1.20 10.03 -18.08
C GLY A 159 -1.60 10.65 -19.42
N GLU A 160 -2.48 10.02 -20.19
CA GLU A 160 -3.01 10.58 -21.44
C GLU A 160 -4.33 11.34 -21.26
N THR A 161 -5.15 10.91 -20.29
CA THR A 161 -6.48 11.49 -20.01
C THR A 161 -6.65 11.80 -18.53
N GLU A 162 -6.22 10.88 -17.67
CA GLU A 162 -6.18 11.00 -16.21
C GLU A 162 -4.92 10.30 -15.67
N LEU A 163 -4.50 10.67 -14.46
CA LEU A 163 -3.45 9.97 -13.75
C LEU A 163 -4.05 9.26 -12.54
N LYS A 164 -3.94 7.94 -12.50
CA LYS A 164 -4.35 7.11 -11.37
C LYS A 164 -3.12 6.60 -10.63
N VAL A 165 -3.12 6.75 -9.31
CA VAL A 165 -2.12 6.15 -8.41
C VAL A 165 -2.80 5.14 -7.50
N ILE A 166 -2.24 3.93 -7.44
CA ILE A 166 -2.77 2.81 -6.67
C ILE A 166 -1.75 2.43 -5.60
N ILE A 167 -2.21 2.39 -4.34
CA ILE A 167 -1.46 1.83 -3.22
C ILE A 167 -2.19 0.56 -2.79
N TYR A 168 -1.52 -0.60 -2.92
CA TYR A 168 -2.08 -1.86 -2.43
C TYR A 168 -2.00 -1.92 -0.91
N ARG A 169 -3.11 -2.33 -0.29
CA ARG A 169 -3.20 -2.66 1.12
C ARG A 169 -2.64 -4.07 1.31
N ASN A 170 -1.95 -4.31 2.42
CA ASN A 170 -1.62 -5.68 2.77
C ASN A 170 -2.93 -6.39 3.12
N ASN A 171 -3.26 -7.47 2.39
CA ASN A 171 -4.36 -8.36 2.70
C ASN A 171 -4.09 -9.10 4.02
N VAL A 172 -4.23 -8.39 5.14
CA VAL A 172 -4.45 -8.98 6.45
C VAL A 172 -5.93 -8.81 6.72
N PHE A 173 -6.75 -9.74 6.22
CA PHE A 173 -8.14 -9.86 6.63
C PHE A 173 -8.22 -9.90 8.16
N TYR A 174 -8.51 -8.76 8.77
CA TYR A 174 -8.74 -8.66 10.21
C TYR A 174 -10.21 -8.98 10.47
N GLU A 175 -10.52 -10.26 10.56
CA GLU A 175 -11.73 -10.74 11.21
C GLU A 175 -11.44 -10.87 12.72
N PRO A 176 -12.18 -10.17 13.61
CA PRO A 176 -11.85 -10.10 15.04
C PRO A 176 -11.84 -11.45 15.79
N ASN A 177 -12.22 -12.56 15.16
CA ASN A 177 -12.39 -13.87 15.83
C ASN A 177 -11.76 -15.07 15.10
N LYS A 178 -10.88 -14.87 14.11
CA LYS A 178 -10.20 -15.99 13.43
C LYS A 178 -8.76 -16.12 13.92
N LYS A 179 -8.43 -17.26 14.55
CA LYS A 179 -7.06 -17.62 14.94
C LYS A 179 -6.10 -17.35 13.77
N ILE A 180 -5.11 -16.52 14.03
CA ILE A 180 -4.15 -15.97 13.06
C ILE A 180 -3.45 -17.12 12.30
N GLY A 181 -3.96 -17.37 11.09
CA GLY A 181 -3.21 -18.01 10.03
C GLY A 181 -2.51 -16.92 9.24
N PHE A 182 -1.33 -16.49 9.68
CA PHE A 182 -0.40 -15.83 8.75
C PHE A 182 -0.32 -16.74 7.51
N LYS A 183 -0.69 -16.22 6.33
CA LYS A 183 -0.40 -16.88 5.07
C LYS A 183 1.12 -16.77 4.91
N ILE A 184 1.82 -17.71 5.53
CA ILE A 184 3.27 -17.79 5.43
C ILE A 184 3.60 -18.21 4.00
N ASN A 185 4.63 -17.60 3.42
CA ASN A 185 5.16 -17.97 2.12
C ASN A 185 5.76 -19.40 2.19
N GLU A 186 4.90 -20.41 2.05
CA GLU A 186 5.31 -21.79 1.82
C GLU A 186 6.28 -21.95 0.64
N PRO A 187 6.18 -21.15 -0.45
CA PRO A 187 7.17 -21.19 -1.53
C PRO A 187 8.61 -20.97 -1.05
N ASP A 188 8.82 -20.05 -0.11
CA ASP A 188 10.16 -19.70 0.38
C ASP A 188 10.76 -20.85 1.22
N ILE A 189 9.93 -21.53 2.03
CA ILE A 189 10.36 -22.72 2.81
C ILE A 189 10.71 -23.88 1.87
N ILE A 190 9.87 -24.13 0.87
CA ILE A 190 10.10 -25.20 -0.11
C ILE A 190 11.40 -24.94 -0.88
N GLN A 191 11.65 -23.70 -1.29
CA GLN A 191 12.87 -23.32 -1.99
C GLN A 191 14.12 -23.52 -1.11
N LEU A 192 14.08 -23.09 0.15
CA LEU A 192 15.19 -23.29 1.10
C LEU A 192 15.46 -24.78 1.37
N ILE A 193 14.42 -25.61 1.43
CA ILE A 193 14.56 -27.07 1.56
C ILE A 193 15.17 -27.69 0.30
N LYS A 194 14.78 -27.23 -0.90
CA LYS A 194 15.38 -27.69 -2.16
C LYS A 194 16.88 -27.31 -2.24
N MET A 195 17.23 -26.12 -1.77
CA MET A 195 18.62 -25.63 -1.75
C MET A 195 19.48 -26.31 -0.68
N ASN A 196 18.91 -26.61 0.48
CA ASN A 196 19.59 -27.31 1.58
C ASN A 196 18.68 -28.38 2.20
N PRO A 197 18.72 -29.62 1.70
CA PRO A 197 17.93 -30.73 2.24
C PRO A 197 18.16 -31.01 3.73
N LYS A 198 19.29 -30.59 4.31
CA LYS A 198 19.60 -30.80 5.73
C LYS A 198 19.19 -29.63 6.64
N ILE A 199 18.59 -28.58 6.09
CA ILE A 199 18.24 -27.37 6.84
C ILE A 199 17.37 -27.68 8.07
N THR A 200 17.74 -27.10 9.19
CA THR A 200 17.04 -27.26 10.47
C THR A 200 15.89 -26.27 10.61
N GLN A 201 14.96 -26.57 11.52
CA GLN A 201 13.85 -25.65 11.82
C GLN A 201 14.34 -24.30 12.38
N ILE A 202 15.50 -24.30 13.04
CA ILE A 202 16.10 -23.10 13.62
C ILE A 202 16.73 -22.24 12.51
N GLU A 203 17.42 -22.86 11.56
CA GLU A 203 17.98 -22.15 10.41
C GLU A 203 16.89 -21.57 9.52
N LEU A 204 15.81 -22.33 9.25
CA LEU A 204 14.63 -21.82 8.54
C LEU A 204 13.99 -20.62 9.27
N ALA A 205 13.89 -20.70 10.60
CA ALA A 205 13.35 -19.62 11.42
C ALA A 205 14.19 -18.35 11.31
N ASN A 206 15.52 -18.48 11.39
CA ASN A 206 16.44 -17.35 11.30
C ASN A 206 16.47 -16.73 9.89
N GLN A 207 16.52 -17.55 8.83
CA GLN A 207 16.60 -17.07 7.45
C GLN A 207 15.32 -16.38 6.98
N LEU A 208 14.16 -16.82 7.50
CA LEU A 208 12.86 -16.24 7.14
C LEU A 208 12.37 -15.20 8.16
N ASN A 209 13.16 -14.91 9.20
CA ASN A 209 12.79 -14.04 10.31
C ASN A 209 11.43 -14.42 10.95
N LEU A 210 11.23 -15.73 11.16
CA LEU A 210 10.01 -16.31 11.73
C LEU A 210 10.31 -17.01 13.05
N SER A 211 9.30 -17.16 13.92
CA SER A 211 9.45 -17.97 15.12
C SER A 211 9.60 -19.47 14.80
N ARG A 212 10.35 -20.20 15.61
CA ARG A 212 10.52 -21.66 15.48
C ARG A 212 9.18 -22.40 15.54
N SER A 213 8.23 -21.93 16.35
CA SER A 213 6.89 -22.52 16.45
C SER A 213 6.08 -22.32 15.16
N THR A 214 6.24 -21.17 14.50
CA THR A 214 5.66 -20.91 13.17
C THR A 214 6.23 -21.87 12.12
N ILE A 215 7.56 -22.04 12.05
CA ILE A 215 8.21 -22.99 11.13
C ILE A 215 7.74 -24.42 11.37
N LYS A 216 7.69 -24.86 12.64
CA LYS A 216 7.20 -26.20 13.00
C LYS A 216 5.77 -26.43 12.52
N ARG A 217 4.89 -25.44 12.69
CA ARG A 217 3.49 -25.52 12.24
C ARG A 217 3.39 -25.67 10.72
N ILE A 218 4.19 -24.93 9.96
CA ILE A 218 4.17 -24.98 8.48
C ILE A 218 4.73 -26.30 7.98
N LEU A 219 5.87 -26.76 8.51
CA LEU A 219 6.47 -28.04 8.11
C LEU A 219 5.51 -29.20 8.38
N ASN A 220 4.81 -29.21 9.52
CA ASN A 220 3.79 -30.21 9.80
C ASN A 220 2.67 -30.20 8.75
N ARG A 221 2.23 -29.01 8.29
CA ARG A 221 1.21 -28.89 7.25
C ARG A 221 1.71 -29.37 5.89
N LEU A 222 2.93 -28.97 5.49
CA LEU A 222 3.55 -29.43 4.24
C LEU A 222 3.80 -30.95 4.24
N GLN A 223 4.07 -31.54 5.40
CA GLN A 223 4.16 -32.99 5.58
C GLN A 223 2.81 -33.69 5.47
N GLN A 224 1.75 -33.12 6.06
CA GLN A 224 0.38 -33.62 5.91
C GLN A 224 -0.12 -33.57 4.46
N GLN A 225 0.32 -32.58 3.69
CA GLN A 225 0.03 -32.43 2.27
C GLN A 225 0.98 -33.24 1.37
N GLU A 226 1.89 -34.02 1.95
CA GLU A 226 2.93 -34.79 1.24
C GLU A 226 3.88 -33.99 0.35
N ILE A 227 3.91 -32.66 0.48
CA ILE A 227 4.77 -31.77 -0.30
C ILE A 227 6.22 -31.86 0.20
N VAL A 228 6.42 -31.98 1.51
CA VAL A 228 7.74 -32.11 2.14
C VAL A 228 7.76 -33.37 2.99
N ILE A 229 8.81 -34.18 2.87
CA ILE A 229 8.96 -35.44 3.61
C ILE A 229 10.29 -35.41 4.36
N ARG A 230 10.30 -35.84 5.63
CA ARG A 230 11.52 -36.04 6.41
C ARG A 230 11.98 -37.49 6.26
N LYS A 231 13.18 -37.71 5.72
CA LYS A 231 13.82 -39.02 5.61
C LYS A 231 14.91 -39.15 6.67
N GLY A 232 14.96 -40.28 7.39
CA GLY A 232 15.98 -40.57 8.41
C GLY A 232 15.59 -40.14 9.82
N SER A 233 16.56 -40.23 10.76
CA SER A 233 16.32 -39.99 12.19
C SER A 233 16.14 -38.50 12.53
N ASN A 234 15.58 -38.22 13.71
CA ASN A 234 15.37 -36.84 14.18
C ASN A 234 16.68 -36.02 14.27
N ARG A 235 17.83 -36.66 14.50
CA ARG A 235 19.14 -35.99 14.60
C ARG A 235 19.87 -35.88 13.25
N ASN A 236 19.76 -36.89 12.37
CA ASN A 236 20.59 -36.98 11.15
C ASN A 236 19.77 -37.06 9.84
N GLY A 237 18.46 -36.84 9.88
CA GLY A 237 17.61 -36.89 8.69
C GLY A 237 17.84 -35.73 7.72
N TYR A 238 17.19 -35.81 6.57
CA TYR A 238 17.11 -34.76 5.55
C TYR A 238 15.67 -34.64 5.04
N TRP A 239 15.36 -33.52 4.40
CA TRP A 239 14.08 -33.19 3.82
C TRP A 239 14.08 -33.47 2.32
N THR A 240 12.97 -33.95 1.78
CA THR A 240 12.75 -34.12 0.34
C THR A 240 11.45 -33.43 -0.04
N VAL A 241 11.44 -32.70 -1.15
CA VAL A 241 10.23 -32.08 -1.71
C VAL A 241 9.68 -33.00 -2.78
N LYS A 242 8.39 -33.35 -2.72
CA LYS A 242 7.68 -34.12 -3.74
C LYS A 242 7.26 -33.14 -4.85
N GLU A 243 7.51 -33.50 -6.10
CA GLU A 243 7.05 -32.73 -7.27
C GLU A 243 5.53 -32.82 -7.45
#